data_AF-M6F6R3-F1
#
_entry.id   AF-M6F6R3-F1
#
_cell.length_a   1.000
_cell.length_b   1.000
_cell.length_c   1.000
_cell.angle_alpha   90.00
_cell.angle_beta   90.00
_cell.angle_gamma   90.00
#
_symmetry.space_group_name_H-M   'P 1'
#
loop_
_entity.id
_entity.type
_entity.pdbx_description
1 polymer ?
#
loop_
_entity_poly.entity_id
_entity_poly.type
_entity_poly.pdbx_seq_one_letter_code
_entity_poly.pdbx_strand_id
1 'polypeptide(L)'
;MTRIPNIRSLDGLSLCSSLLDLRVDSCKKIISLNGIENCIALNILSMIGLKLESLEPIRNLKRLEYVVFAGGTRISNRVDVLYNLPLLRELIVPKHAHLDLSRFPEGCNVRVVN
;
A
#
# COMPACT_ATOMS: atom_id res chain seq x y z
N MET A 1 -7.57 -3.61 -13.62
CA MET A 1 -6.46 -4.37 -13.02
C MET A 1 -5.36 -4.49 -14.05
N THR A 2 -4.14 -4.06 -13.73
CA THR A 2 -3.03 -4.04 -14.70
C THR A 2 -2.04 -5.14 -14.33
N ARG A 3 -1.92 -6.17 -15.18
CA ARG A 3 -0.99 -7.29 -14.99
C ARG A 3 0.19 -7.14 -15.94
N ILE A 4 1.35 -6.75 -15.40
CA ILE A 4 2.58 -6.55 -16.17
C ILE A 4 3.67 -7.45 -15.56
N PRO A 5 3.76 -8.74 -15.94
CA PRO A 5 4.52 -9.74 -15.18
C PRO A 5 6.03 -9.46 -15.07
N ASN A 6 6.55 -8.56 -15.90
CA ASN A 6 7.97 -8.19 -15.93
C ASN A 6 8.27 -6.80 -15.37
N ILE A 7 7.26 -6.04 -14.92
CA ILE A 7 7.50 -4.74 -14.30
C ILE A 7 8.29 -4.93 -13.00
N ARG A 8 9.31 -4.09 -12.80
CA ARG A 8 10.21 -4.15 -11.64
C ARG A 8 10.09 -2.93 -10.74
N SER A 9 9.55 -1.83 -11.25
CA SER A 9 9.51 -0.54 -10.58
C SER A 9 8.22 0.21 -10.92
N LEU A 10 7.83 1.13 -10.04
CA LEU A 10 6.74 2.08 -10.22
C LEU A 10 7.25 3.49 -10.57
N ASP A 11 8.56 3.69 -10.84
CA ASP A 11 9.18 5.01 -11.10
C ASP A 11 8.49 5.82 -12.22
N GLY A 12 7.88 5.15 -13.19
CA GLY A 12 7.08 5.79 -14.25
C GLY A 12 5.85 6.55 -13.73
N LEU A 13 5.45 6.35 -12.47
CA LEU A 13 4.35 7.06 -11.80
C LEU A 13 4.80 8.32 -11.05
N SER A 14 6.10 8.63 -11.02
CA SER A 14 6.67 9.73 -10.22
C SER A 14 6.15 11.13 -10.59
N LEU A 15 5.57 11.28 -11.78
CA LEU A 15 4.95 12.53 -12.26
C LEU A 15 3.40 12.49 -12.22
N CYS A 16 2.81 11.39 -11.78
CA CYS A 16 1.36 11.19 -11.76
C CYS A 16 0.72 11.76 -10.49
N SER A 17 0.90 13.05 -10.21
CA SER A 17 0.38 13.70 -8.99
C SER A 17 -1.15 13.69 -8.86
N SER A 18 -1.86 13.53 -9.98
CA SER A 18 -3.32 13.42 -10.05
C SER A 18 -3.84 11.97 -10.01
N LEU A 19 -2.97 10.97 -9.84
CA LEU A 19 -3.39 9.57 -9.74
C LEU A 19 -4.24 9.36 -8.48
N LEU A 20 -5.45 8.84 -8.65
CA LEU A 20 -6.42 8.63 -7.55
C LEU A 20 -6.48 7.16 -7.08
N ASP A 21 -6.30 6.21 -8.00
CA ASP A 21 -6.41 4.78 -7.74
C ASP A 21 -5.21 4.05 -8.38
N LEU A 22 -4.45 3.33 -7.57
CA LEU A 22 -3.37 2.46 -8.02
C LEU A 22 -3.63 1.03 -7.55
N ARG A 23 -3.78 0.11 -8.50
CA ARG A 23 -3.91 -1.33 -8.25
C ARG A 23 -2.86 -2.12 -9.02
N VAL A 24 -2.05 -2.87 -8.29
CA VAL A 24 -0.99 -3.73 -8.83
C VAL A 24 -1.25 -5.16 -8.35
N ASP A 25 -1.33 -6.08 -9.30
CA ASP A 25 -1.64 -7.49 -9.01
C ASP A 25 -0.60 -8.41 -9.67
N SER A 26 -0.07 -9.33 -8.86
CA SER A 26 0.78 -10.44 -9.29
C SER A 26 2.09 -9.99 -9.98
N CYS A 27 2.49 -8.74 -9.79
CA CYS A 27 3.77 -8.18 -10.24
C CYS A 27 4.88 -8.52 -9.24
N LYS A 28 5.23 -9.80 -9.13
CA LYS A 28 6.15 -10.35 -8.11
C LYS A 28 7.58 -9.78 -8.12
N LYS A 29 7.96 -9.06 -9.18
CA LYS A 29 9.27 -8.40 -9.31
C LYS A 29 9.27 -6.97 -8.74
N ILE A 30 8.12 -6.40 -8.41
CA ILE A 30 8.03 -5.17 -7.61
C ILE A 30 8.25 -5.55 -6.15
N ILE A 31 9.33 -5.01 -5.59
CA ILE A 31 9.73 -5.22 -4.19
C ILE A 31 9.61 -3.95 -3.32
N SER A 32 9.37 -2.81 -3.96
CA SER A 32 9.21 -1.52 -3.30
C SER A 32 8.08 -0.73 -3.95
N LEU A 33 7.49 0.18 -3.19
CA LEU A 33 6.54 1.17 -3.67
C LEU A 33 7.22 2.46 -4.17
N ASN A 34 8.55 2.51 -4.24
CA ASN A 34 9.28 3.66 -4.80
C ASN A 34 8.74 4.02 -6.19
N GLY A 35 8.60 5.32 -6.43
CA GLY A 35 8.01 5.89 -7.64
C GLY A 35 6.59 6.43 -7.44
N ILE A 36 5.93 6.16 -6.31
CA ILE A 36 4.57 6.66 -6.02
C ILE A 36 4.51 7.78 -4.98
N GLU A 37 5.66 8.22 -4.43
CA GLU A 37 5.76 9.20 -3.35
C GLU A 37 5.09 10.54 -3.72
N ASN A 38 5.08 10.88 -5.01
CA ASN A 38 4.50 12.11 -5.55
C ASN A 38 3.02 11.95 -5.98
N CYS A 39 2.43 10.76 -5.87
CA CYS A 39 1.01 10.51 -6.16
C CYS A 39 0.12 11.06 -5.02
N ILE A 40 0.24 12.36 -4.71
CA ILE A 40 -0.37 12.99 -3.53
C ILE A 40 -1.90 12.97 -3.53
N ALA A 41 -2.52 12.78 -4.69
CA ALA A 41 -3.97 12.63 -4.82
C ALA A 41 -4.47 11.19 -4.55
N LEU A 42 -3.56 10.22 -4.36
CA LEU A 42 -3.88 8.80 -4.26
C LEU A 42 -4.80 8.54 -3.06
N ASN A 43 -5.94 7.94 -3.36
CA ASN A 43 -7.00 7.62 -2.41
C ASN A 43 -7.12 6.11 -2.19
N ILE A 44 -6.90 5.33 -3.24
CA ILE A 44 -6.98 3.86 -3.23
C ILE A 44 -5.62 3.28 -3.60
N LEU A 45 -5.09 2.41 -2.74
CA LEU A 45 -3.88 1.64 -2.99
C LEU A 45 -4.15 0.15 -2.78
N SER A 46 -4.01 -0.65 -3.84
CA SER A 46 -4.23 -2.09 -3.78
C SER A 46 -3.03 -2.86 -4.35
N MET A 47 -2.36 -3.63 -3.49
CA MET A 47 -1.15 -4.39 -3.81
C MET A 47 -1.40 -5.88 -3.52
N ILE A 48 -1.59 -6.67 -4.58
CA ILE A 48 -2.03 -8.06 -4.49
C ILE A 48 -0.92 -9.01 -4.97
N GLY A 49 -0.49 -9.93 -4.11
CA GLY A 49 0.53 -10.94 -4.44
C GLY A 49 1.94 -10.38 -4.65
N LEU A 50 2.31 -9.29 -3.94
CA LEU A 50 3.64 -8.66 -4.01
C LEU A 50 4.54 -9.09 -2.83
N LYS A 51 5.85 -8.83 -2.94
CA LYS A 51 6.80 -9.05 -1.84
C LYS A 51 7.49 -7.73 -1.52
N LEU A 52 6.83 -6.91 -0.72
CA LEU A 52 7.28 -5.57 -0.39
C LEU A 52 8.28 -5.59 0.77
N GLU A 53 9.37 -4.84 0.64
CA GLU A 53 10.34 -4.70 1.72
C GLU A 53 9.87 -3.69 2.75
N SER A 54 9.25 -2.59 2.32
CA SER A 54 8.86 -1.46 3.16
C SER A 54 7.64 -0.76 2.60
N LEU A 55 6.92 -0.06 3.49
CA LEU A 55 5.83 0.84 3.13
C LEU A 55 6.21 2.32 3.23
N GLU A 56 7.47 2.66 3.55
CA GLU A 56 7.92 4.06 3.68
C GLU A 56 7.51 5.00 2.52
N PRO A 57 7.49 4.58 1.24
CA PRO A 57 7.10 5.45 0.14
C PRO A 57 5.68 6.03 0.25
N ILE A 58 4.78 5.41 1.02
CA ILE A 58 3.41 5.92 1.20
C ILE A 58 3.27 6.93 2.35
N ARG A 59 4.35 7.25 3.07
CA ARG A 59 4.33 8.08 4.30
C ARG A 59 3.65 9.44 4.11
N ASN A 60 3.83 10.04 2.94
CA ASN A 60 3.31 11.37 2.63
C ASN A 60 2.00 11.33 1.82
N LEU A 61 1.45 10.15 1.52
CA LEU A 61 0.20 9.99 0.77
C LEU A 61 -1.01 10.16 1.69
N LYS A 62 -1.20 11.38 2.18
CA LYS A 62 -2.18 11.71 3.24
C LYS A 62 -3.64 11.58 2.81
N ARG A 63 -3.91 11.36 1.51
CA ARG A 63 -5.26 11.16 0.97
C ARG A 63 -5.71 9.70 0.87
N LEU A 64 -4.85 8.75 1.26
CA LEU A 64 -5.19 7.33 1.26
C LEU A 64 -6.32 7.06 2.26
N GLU A 65 -7.43 6.54 1.74
CA GLU A 65 -8.59 6.11 2.51
C GLU A 65 -8.75 4.58 2.50
N TYR A 66 -8.38 3.93 1.39
CA TYR A 66 -8.54 2.49 1.19
C TYR A 66 -7.21 1.86 0.81
N VAL A 67 -6.67 1.03 1.71
CA VAL A 67 -5.38 0.38 1.52
C VAL A 67 -5.55 -1.13 1.64
N VAL A 68 -5.13 -1.86 0.61
CA VAL A 68 -5.27 -3.32 0.53
C VAL A 68 -3.93 -3.96 0.19
N PHE A 69 -3.44 -4.80 1.10
CA PHE A 69 -2.36 -5.75 0.90
C PHE A 69 -2.93 -7.15 1.11
N ALA A 70 -3.10 -7.93 0.04
CA ALA A 70 -3.75 -9.24 0.10
C ALA A 70 -3.22 -10.22 -0.96
N GLY A 71 -3.84 -11.40 -1.09
CA GLY A 71 -3.50 -12.37 -2.13
C GLY A 71 -2.07 -12.91 -2.05
N GLY A 72 -1.57 -13.13 -0.83
CA GLY A 72 -0.20 -13.55 -0.59
C GLY A 72 0.83 -12.41 -0.62
N THR A 73 0.39 -11.15 -0.55
CA THR A 73 1.31 -10.03 -0.34
C THR A 73 2.06 -10.22 0.98
N ARG A 74 3.38 -10.04 0.95
CA ARG A 74 4.25 -10.07 2.14
C ARG A 74 4.90 -8.70 2.31
N ILE A 75 5.01 -8.26 3.55
CA ILE A 75 5.70 -7.01 3.93
C ILE A 75 6.76 -7.40 4.96
N SER A 76 8.03 -7.23 4.60
CA SER A 76 9.14 -7.77 5.40
C SER A 76 9.56 -6.87 6.57
N ASN A 77 9.26 -5.57 6.50
CA ASN A 77 9.72 -4.58 7.47
C ASN A 77 8.56 -3.72 8.02
N ARG A 78 8.93 -2.68 8.75
CA ARG A 78 8.13 -1.56 9.28
C ARG A 78 6.85 -1.26 8.49
N VAL A 79 5.73 -1.40 9.20
CA VAL A 79 4.38 -1.04 8.76
C VAL A 79 3.81 0.13 9.56
N ASP A 80 4.62 0.80 10.39
CA ASP A 80 4.20 1.88 11.28
C ASP A 80 3.73 3.14 10.54
N VAL A 81 4.09 3.27 9.27
CA VAL A 81 3.54 4.30 8.37
C VAL A 81 2.01 4.24 8.30
N LEU A 82 1.41 3.05 8.41
CA LEU A 82 -0.05 2.87 8.32
C LEU A 82 -0.78 3.54 9.47
N TYR A 83 -0.17 3.61 10.67
CA TYR A 83 -0.75 4.31 11.82
C TYR A 83 -0.82 5.83 11.63
N ASN A 84 -0.05 6.38 10.68
CA ASN A 84 0.11 7.83 10.48
C ASN A 84 -0.61 8.35 9.22
N LEU A 85 -1.52 7.54 8.65
CA LEU A 85 -2.37 7.92 7.52
C LEU A 85 -3.68 8.54 8.07
N PRO A 86 -3.85 9.87 7.97
CA PRO A 86 -4.89 10.59 8.73
C PRO A 86 -6.32 10.33 8.21
N LEU A 87 -6.46 9.86 6.98
CA LEU A 87 -7.75 9.60 6.34
C LEU A 87 -8.02 8.11 6.13
N LEU A 88 -7.19 7.21 6.69
CA LEU A 88 -7.35 5.78 6.46
C LEU A 88 -8.67 5.28 7.08
N ARG A 89 -9.57 4.78 6.23
CA ARG A 89 -10.90 4.28 6.61
C ARG A 89 -10.97 2.76 6.56
N GLU A 90 -10.32 2.16 5.57
CA GLU A 90 -10.29 0.71 5.42
C GLU A 90 -8.86 0.24 5.13
N LEU A 91 -8.43 -0.72 5.93
CA LEU A 91 -7.14 -1.37 5.80
C LEU A 91 -7.34 -2.88 5.76
N ILE A 92 -6.93 -3.50 4.65
CA ILE A 92 -6.83 -4.95 4.54
C ILE A 92 -5.35 -5.31 4.48
N VAL A 93 -4.89 -6.18 5.38
CA VAL A 93 -3.47 -6.54 5.51
C VAL A 93 -3.28 -8.03 5.78
N PRO A 94 -2.13 -8.61 5.37
CA PRO A 94 -1.83 -9.99 5.68
C PRO A 94 -1.56 -10.17 7.18
N LYS A 95 -1.90 -11.35 7.72
CA LYS A 95 -1.69 -11.73 9.14
C LYS A 95 -0.26 -11.54 9.64
N HIS A 96 0.72 -11.68 8.75
CA HIS A 96 2.15 -11.55 9.07
C HIS A 96 2.65 -10.10 9.10
N ALA A 97 1.79 -9.09 8.99
CA ALA A 97 2.19 -7.69 9.08
C ALA A 97 2.53 -7.25 10.52
N HIS A 98 2.24 -8.06 11.56
CA HIS A 98 2.53 -7.77 12.97
C HIS A 98 2.07 -6.37 13.43
N LEU A 99 0.87 -5.96 12.99
CA LEU A 99 0.29 -4.67 13.36
C LEU A 99 -0.19 -4.67 14.81
N ASP A 100 0.07 -3.55 15.49
CA ASP A 100 -0.59 -3.17 16.73
C ASP A 100 -1.90 -2.45 16.38
N LEU A 101 -3.00 -3.20 16.45
CA LEU A 101 -4.33 -2.70 16.09
C LEU A 101 -4.79 -1.54 16.98
N SER A 102 -4.23 -1.40 18.19
CA SER A 102 -4.58 -0.32 19.12
C SER A 102 -4.11 1.06 18.66
N ARG A 103 -3.19 1.12 17.70
CA ARG A 103 -2.61 2.36 17.17
C ARG A 103 -3.40 2.99 16.03
N PHE A 104 -4.43 2.32 15.52
CA PHE A 104 -5.27 2.89 14.48
C PHE A 104 -6.34 3.81 15.09
N PRO A 105 -6.67 4.93 14.41
CA PRO A 105 -7.70 5.85 14.89
C PRO A 105 -9.07 5.17 14.91
N GLU A 106 -9.93 5.63 15.82
CA GLU A 106 -11.33 5.21 15.88
C GLU A 106 -12.02 5.44 14.54
N GLY A 107 -12.78 4.45 14.07
CA GLY A 107 -13.44 4.48 12.76
C GLY A 107 -12.62 3.92 11.59
N CYS A 108 -11.33 3.60 11.78
CA CYS A 108 -10.57 2.82 10.79
C CYS A 108 -10.94 1.33 10.90
N ASN A 109 -11.52 0.78 9.85
CA ASN A 109 -11.84 -0.64 9.75
C ASN A 109 -10.61 -1.43 9.29
N VAL A 110 -9.98 -2.17 10.21
CA VAL A 110 -8.83 -3.01 9.91
C VAL A 110 -9.26 -4.47 9.81
N ARG A 111 -9.05 -5.09 8.64
CA ARG A 111 -9.27 -6.52 8.40
C ARG A 111 -7.94 -7.23 8.16
N VAL A 112 -7.70 -8.27 8.94
CA VAL A 112 -6.52 -9.14 8.76
C VAL A 112 -6.93 -10.37 7.94
N VAL A 113 -6.20 -10.62 6.85
CA VAL A 113 -6.42 -11.76 5.95
C VAL A 113 -5.26 -12.75 5.99
N ASN A 114 -5.55 -14.00 5.61
CA ASN A 114 -4.54 -15.07 5.50
C ASN A 114 -3.65 -14.90 4.27
#